data_AF-A0A1Z4JRC0-F1
#
_entry.id   AF-A0A1Z4JRC0-F1
#
_cell.length_a   1.000
_cell.length_b   1.000
_cell.length_c   1.000
_cell.angle_alpha   90.00
_cell.angle_beta   90.00
_cell.angle_gamma   90.00
#
_symmetry.space_group_name_H-M   'P 1'
#
loop_
_entity.id
_entity.type
_entity.pdbx_description
1 polymer ?
#
loop_
_entity_poly.entity_id
_entity_poly.type
_entity_poly.pdbx_seq_one_letter_code
_entity_poly.pdbx_strand_id
1 'polypeptide(L)'
;MLSLEQVFSEWLENHPGTINTKTTYERGLKQFCLSLDLDQLRQLSPKSVQAKIGDLNGSENSLRTYRTAIRAFLKDMGSKGLCDSALYQAVSVNPKSFSKQRPDTYIVFKKDLLINGEPELRNRVILLLTIAKCKISEILPLTWFDVDPDKKSIKVRYKKYERTIVLDDPIWSEFIQLRQGRSLDDYVFYGARGRKLSSTQVYGIIETALKRVGIDAEPGELYGATSTKKREYILL
;
A
#
# COMPACT_ATOMS: atom_id res chain seq x y z
N MET A 1 -3.41 28.23 -26.97
CA MET A 1 -3.56 26.77 -27.13
C MET A 1 -2.98 26.15 -25.86
N LEU A 2 -3.70 25.25 -25.18
CA LEU A 2 -3.15 24.60 -23.97
C LEU A 2 -1.92 23.76 -24.35
N SER A 3 -0.95 23.60 -23.46
CA SER A 3 0.13 22.62 -23.66
C SER A 3 -0.32 21.22 -23.22
N LEU A 4 0.36 20.16 -23.69
CA LEU A 4 0.09 18.79 -23.23
C LEU A 4 0.27 18.65 -21.71
N GLU A 5 1.23 19.39 -21.14
CA GLU A 5 1.47 19.43 -19.68
C GLU A 5 0.30 20.07 -18.91
N GLN A 6 -0.32 21.11 -19.46
CA GLN A 6 -1.50 21.74 -18.86
C GLN A 6 -2.70 20.80 -18.90
N VAL A 7 -2.95 20.17 -20.05
CA VAL A 7 -4.04 19.17 -20.22
C VAL A 7 -3.88 18.00 -19.24
N PHE A 8 -2.64 17.57 -19.03
CA PHE A 8 -2.32 16.52 -18.08
C PHE A 8 -2.56 16.95 -16.63
N SER A 9 -2.03 18.11 -16.23
CA SER A 9 -2.22 18.63 -14.86
C SER A 9 -3.71 18.76 -14.53
N GLU A 10 -4.49 19.33 -15.45
CA GLU A 10 -5.95 19.46 -15.32
C GLU A 10 -6.63 18.09 -15.22
N TRP A 11 -6.22 17.11 -16.04
CA TRP A 11 -6.76 15.76 -15.98
C TRP A 11 -6.47 15.09 -14.63
N LEU A 12 -5.25 15.18 -14.12
CA LEU A 12 -4.86 14.59 -12.82
C LEU A 12 -5.61 15.21 -11.65
N GLU A 13 -5.79 16.53 -11.66
CA GLU A 13 -6.52 17.25 -10.62
C GLU A 13 -7.97 16.77 -10.56
N ASN A 14 -8.60 16.60 -11.72
CA ASN A 14 -9.98 16.15 -11.83
C ASN A 14 -10.14 14.61 -11.70
N HIS A 15 -9.06 13.83 -11.84
CA HIS A 15 -9.15 12.38 -11.74
C HIS A 15 -9.49 11.92 -10.30
N PRO A 16 -10.47 11.02 -10.11
CA PRO A 16 -10.77 10.48 -8.79
C PRO A 16 -9.64 9.57 -8.31
N GLY A 17 -9.10 9.82 -7.13
CA GLY A 17 -8.04 8.96 -6.57
C GLY A 17 -7.33 9.56 -5.37
N THR A 18 -6.60 8.72 -4.66
CA THR A 18 -5.71 9.18 -3.57
C THR A 18 -4.50 9.91 -4.16
N ILE A 19 -3.84 10.77 -3.37
CA ILE A 19 -2.61 11.46 -3.76
C ILE A 19 -1.58 10.45 -4.31
N ASN A 20 -1.40 9.30 -3.63
CA ASN A 20 -0.47 8.26 -4.09
C ASN A 20 -0.84 7.67 -5.46
N THR A 21 -2.14 7.50 -5.72
CA THR A 21 -2.64 7.04 -7.03
C THR A 21 -2.30 8.08 -8.10
N LYS A 22 -2.58 9.37 -7.82
CA LYS A 22 -2.29 10.47 -8.73
C LYS A 22 -0.80 10.61 -9.02
N THR A 23 0.07 10.54 -8.01
CA THR A 23 1.54 10.56 -8.19
C THR A 23 2.03 9.37 -9.03
N THR A 24 1.42 8.20 -8.88
CA THR A 24 1.79 7.03 -9.70
C THR A 24 1.33 7.20 -11.15
N TYR A 25 0.12 7.74 -11.36
CA TYR A 25 -0.40 8.07 -12.69
C TYR A 25 0.47 9.13 -13.35
N GLU A 26 0.87 10.13 -12.58
CA GLU A 26 1.73 11.20 -13.02
C GLU A 26 3.04 10.65 -13.59
N ARG A 27 3.70 9.77 -12.84
CA ARG A 27 4.95 9.14 -13.27
C ARG A 27 4.79 8.33 -14.56
N GLY A 28 3.73 7.54 -14.66
CA GLY A 28 3.46 6.72 -15.85
C GLY A 28 3.17 7.57 -17.10
N LEU A 29 2.37 8.63 -16.94
CA LEU A 29 2.03 9.54 -18.03
C LEU A 29 3.22 10.41 -18.45
N LYS A 30 4.06 10.88 -17.52
CA LYS A 30 5.31 11.58 -17.87
C LYS A 30 6.25 10.72 -18.71
N GLN A 31 6.34 9.41 -18.42
CA GLN A 31 7.12 8.49 -19.27
C GLN A 31 6.48 8.30 -20.64
N PHE A 32 5.16 8.08 -20.71
CA PHE A 32 4.45 7.84 -21.98
C PHE A 32 4.47 9.06 -22.90
N CYS A 33 4.19 10.24 -22.33
CA CYS A 33 4.18 11.52 -23.02
C CYS A 33 5.58 12.13 -23.16
N LEU A 34 6.64 11.43 -22.75
CA LEU A 34 8.00 11.92 -22.96
C LEU A 34 8.17 12.19 -24.46
N SER A 35 8.59 13.41 -24.80
CA SER A 35 8.74 13.92 -26.17
C SER A 35 7.47 14.02 -27.02
N LEU A 36 6.27 13.96 -26.42
CA LEU A 36 5.01 14.23 -27.12
C LEU A 36 4.55 15.68 -26.91
N ASP A 37 4.13 16.33 -27.99
CA ASP A 37 3.26 17.50 -27.95
C ASP A 37 1.80 17.13 -28.28
N LEU A 38 0.91 18.12 -28.33
CA LEU A 38 -0.51 17.90 -28.62
C LEU A 38 -0.77 17.46 -30.06
N ASP A 39 0.01 17.93 -31.03
CA ASP A 39 -0.21 17.57 -32.42
C ASP A 39 0.26 16.14 -32.69
N GLN A 40 1.36 15.73 -32.05
CA GLN A 40 1.80 14.34 -32.03
C GLN A 40 0.81 13.43 -31.32
N LEU A 41 0.16 13.89 -30.23
CA LEU A 41 -0.90 13.14 -29.56
C LEU A 41 -2.09 12.87 -30.50
N ARG A 42 -2.51 13.88 -31.29
CA ARG A 42 -3.60 13.77 -32.27
C ARG A 42 -3.29 12.78 -33.39
N GLN A 43 -2.02 12.66 -33.75
CA GLN A 43 -1.53 11.80 -34.83
C GLN A 43 -1.10 10.40 -34.36
N LEU A 44 -1.25 10.08 -33.06
CA LEU A 44 -0.89 8.76 -32.56
C LEU A 44 -1.71 7.67 -33.27
N SER A 45 -1.02 6.58 -33.63
CA SER A 45 -1.64 5.34 -34.09
C SER A 45 -1.68 4.31 -32.95
N PRO A 46 -2.57 3.31 -33.00
CA PRO A 46 -2.56 2.19 -32.06
C PRO A 46 -1.20 1.49 -31.93
N LYS A 47 -0.47 1.35 -33.04
CA LYS A 47 0.88 0.75 -33.07
C LYS A 47 1.90 1.62 -32.33
N SER A 48 1.86 2.95 -32.53
CA SER A 48 2.73 3.89 -31.83
C SER A 48 2.47 3.91 -30.32
N VAL A 49 1.20 3.80 -29.90
CA VAL A 49 0.82 3.68 -28.50
C VAL A 49 1.41 2.40 -27.87
N GLN A 50 1.30 1.26 -28.56
CA GLN A 50 1.87 -0.01 -28.08
C GLN A 50 3.39 0.04 -27.95
N ALA A 51 4.08 0.62 -28.94
CA ALA A 51 5.53 0.80 -28.91
C ALA A 51 5.96 1.61 -27.67
N LYS A 52 5.34 2.78 -27.46
CA LYS A 52 5.61 3.64 -26.29
C LYS A 52 5.30 2.96 -24.95
N ILE A 53 4.28 2.10 -24.89
CA ILE A 53 4.00 1.30 -23.68
C ILE A 53 5.10 0.26 -23.43
N GLY A 54 5.71 -0.28 -24.49
CA GLY A 54 6.85 -1.19 -24.41
C GLY A 54 8.09 -0.54 -23.81
N ASP A 55 8.27 0.77 -24.03
CA ASP A 55 9.42 1.55 -23.54
C ASP A 55 9.26 2.03 -22.08
N LEU A 56 8.13 1.73 -21.42
CA LEU A 56 7.91 2.11 -20.03
C LEU A 56 8.82 1.34 -19.08
N ASN A 57 9.36 2.04 -18.08
CA ASN A 57 10.28 1.47 -17.10
C ASN A 57 9.64 1.40 -15.69
N GLY A 58 9.63 0.22 -15.08
CA GLY A 58 9.15 0.00 -13.72
C GLY A 58 8.96 -1.48 -13.37
N SER A 59 8.58 -1.75 -12.12
CA SER A 59 8.16 -3.10 -11.70
C SER A 59 6.82 -3.47 -12.35
N GLU A 60 6.49 -4.77 -12.44
CA GLU A 60 5.26 -5.24 -13.07
C GLU A 60 3.99 -4.57 -12.50
N ASN A 61 3.93 -4.39 -11.18
CA ASN A 61 2.83 -3.67 -10.53
C ASN A 61 2.76 -2.18 -10.95
N SER A 62 3.92 -1.52 -11.04
CA SER A 62 3.99 -0.13 -11.51
C SER A 62 3.58 -0.03 -12.97
N LEU A 63 4.09 -0.90 -13.85
CA LEU A 63 3.74 -0.94 -15.28
C LEU A 63 2.24 -1.18 -15.48
N ARG A 64 1.61 -2.09 -14.73
CA ARG A 64 0.15 -2.27 -14.75
C ARG A 64 -0.59 -0.98 -14.39
N THR A 65 -0.11 -0.28 -13.36
CA THR A 65 -0.71 0.99 -12.92
C THR A 65 -0.52 2.09 -13.97
N TYR A 66 0.66 2.17 -14.59
CA TYR A 66 0.94 3.11 -15.68
C TYR A 66 0.03 2.85 -16.89
N ARG A 67 -0.11 1.59 -17.33
CA ARG A 67 -1.02 1.23 -18.42
C ARG A 67 -2.47 1.58 -18.09
N THR A 68 -2.89 1.42 -16.83
CA THR A 68 -4.21 1.85 -16.37
C THR A 68 -4.39 3.36 -16.50
N ALA A 69 -3.40 4.14 -16.06
CA ALA A 69 -3.39 5.59 -16.16
C ALA A 69 -3.44 6.07 -17.63
N ILE A 70 -2.56 5.52 -18.48
CA ILE A 70 -2.47 5.84 -19.92
C ILE A 70 -3.78 5.51 -20.63
N ARG A 71 -4.37 4.34 -20.35
CA ARG A 71 -5.67 3.95 -20.92
C ARG A 71 -6.78 4.92 -20.51
N ALA A 72 -6.84 5.29 -19.24
CA ALA A 72 -7.85 6.23 -18.73
C ALA A 72 -7.66 7.64 -19.33
N PHE A 73 -6.41 8.09 -19.45
CA PHE A 73 -6.07 9.37 -20.07
C PHE A 73 -6.45 9.40 -21.55
N LEU A 74 -6.01 8.43 -22.36
CA LEU A 74 -6.36 8.36 -23.78
C LEU A 74 -7.87 8.27 -24.03
N LYS A 75 -8.60 7.59 -23.13
CA LYS A 75 -10.07 7.54 -23.19
C LYS A 75 -10.68 8.93 -22.98
N ASP A 76 -10.19 9.68 -22.01
CA ASP A 76 -10.64 11.06 -21.74
C ASP A 76 -10.27 12.00 -22.91
N MET A 77 -9.04 11.95 -23.40
CA MET A 77 -8.57 12.75 -24.54
C MET A 77 -9.38 12.47 -25.80
N GLY A 78 -9.68 11.20 -26.08
CA GLY A 78 -10.54 10.80 -27.19
C GLY A 78 -11.97 11.33 -27.05
N SER A 79 -12.53 11.32 -25.83
CA SER A 79 -13.87 11.90 -25.58
C SER A 79 -13.92 13.42 -25.77
N LYS A 80 -12.78 14.10 -25.61
CA LYS A 80 -12.61 15.54 -25.85
C LYS A 80 -12.22 15.89 -27.29
N GLY A 81 -12.10 14.89 -28.18
CA GLY A 81 -11.68 15.08 -29.57
C GLY A 81 -10.20 15.45 -29.73
N LEU A 82 -9.36 15.18 -28.72
CA LEU A 82 -7.92 15.50 -28.74
C LEU A 82 -7.07 14.36 -29.33
N CYS A 83 -7.64 13.17 -29.51
CA CYS A 83 -7.03 12.06 -30.23
C CYS A 83 -8.11 11.11 -30.74
N ASP A 84 -7.71 10.10 -31.52
CA ASP A 84 -8.64 9.04 -31.92
C ASP A 84 -9.19 8.29 -30.68
N SER A 85 -10.52 8.23 -30.59
CA SER A 85 -11.25 7.55 -29.52
C SER A 85 -10.94 6.05 -29.41
N ALA A 86 -10.39 5.41 -30.44
CA ALA A 86 -9.99 4.01 -30.40
C ALA A 86 -8.64 3.76 -29.72
N LEU A 87 -7.80 4.78 -29.50
CA LEU A 87 -6.42 4.60 -29.03
C LEU A 87 -6.31 3.94 -27.66
N TYR A 88 -7.26 4.20 -26.74
CA TYR A 88 -7.24 3.57 -25.43
C TYR A 88 -7.38 2.04 -25.51
N GLN A 89 -7.97 1.51 -26.58
CA GLN A 89 -8.15 0.07 -26.77
C GLN A 89 -6.82 -0.64 -27.05
N ALA A 90 -5.85 0.07 -27.63
CA ALA A 90 -4.50 -0.43 -27.87
C ALA A 90 -3.71 -0.71 -26.59
N VAL A 91 -4.14 -0.15 -25.45
CA VAL A 91 -3.48 -0.29 -24.15
C VAL A 91 -3.97 -1.55 -23.43
N SER A 92 -3.18 -2.63 -23.46
CA SER A 92 -3.46 -3.82 -22.66
C SER A 92 -3.11 -3.59 -21.18
N VAL A 93 -4.12 -3.47 -20.32
CA VAL A 93 -3.94 -3.25 -18.87
C VAL A 93 -3.54 -4.52 -18.12
N ASN A 94 -3.81 -5.69 -18.71
CA ASN A 94 -3.44 -6.99 -18.17
C ASN A 94 -2.56 -7.70 -19.20
N PRO A 95 -1.23 -7.46 -19.23
CA PRO A 95 -0.36 -8.48 -19.83
C PRO A 95 -0.69 -9.82 -19.15
N LYS A 96 -0.65 -10.93 -19.88
CA LYS A 96 -0.74 -12.27 -19.28
C LYS A 96 0.27 -12.29 -18.15
N SER A 97 -0.19 -12.19 -16.90
CA SER A 97 0.75 -12.22 -15.80
C SER A 97 1.35 -13.61 -15.88
N PHE A 98 2.66 -13.70 -16.07
CA PHE A 98 3.37 -14.68 -15.29
C PHE A 98 3.02 -14.26 -13.87
N SER A 99 2.03 -14.94 -13.27
CA SER A 99 1.95 -14.91 -11.83
C SER A 99 3.38 -15.19 -11.44
N LYS A 100 4.06 -14.27 -10.73
CA LYS A 100 5.03 -14.75 -9.78
C LYS A 100 4.20 -15.74 -8.97
N GLN A 101 4.28 -17.02 -9.33
CA GLN A 101 4.10 -18.09 -8.38
C GLN A 101 5.09 -17.64 -7.34
N ARG A 102 4.57 -16.91 -6.35
CA ARG A 102 5.31 -16.75 -5.12
C ARG A 102 5.61 -18.20 -4.80
N PRO A 103 6.89 -18.61 -4.74
CA PRO A 103 7.22 -19.97 -4.29
C PRO A 103 6.31 -20.18 -3.10
N ASP A 104 5.58 -21.28 -3.05
CA ASP A 104 4.39 -21.38 -2.21
C ASP A 104 4.77 -21.11 -0.74
N THR A 105 5.02 -19.87 -0.25
CA THR A 105 5.89 -19.56 0.91
C THR A 105 5.17 -20.00 2.18
N TYR A 106 5.88 -20.73 3.02
CA TYR A 106 5.37 -21.53 4.11
C TYR A 106 6.06 -21.04 5.37
N ILE A 107 5.39 -20.14 6.07
CA ILE A 107 5.91 -19.58 7.32
C ILE A 107 5.30 -20.44 8.43
N VAL A 108 6.09 -21.29 9.08
CA VAL A 108 5.73 -21.70 10.45
C VAL A 108 5.86 -20.44 11.27
N PHE A 109 4.76 -19.68 11.34
CA PHE A 109 4.75 -18.41 12.00
C PHE A 109 4.81 -18.67 13.49
N LYS A 110 6.03 -18.76 14.00
CA LYS A 110 6.33 -18.89 15.43
C LYS A 110 6.08 -17.53 16.07
N LYS A 111 4.80 -17.18 16.19
CA LYS A 111 4.33 -15.92 16.78
C LYS A 111 5.03 -15.68 18.11
N ASP A 112 5.19 -16.73 18.91
CA ASP A 112 5.78 -16.64 20.23
C ASP A 112 7.27 -16.31 20.15
N LEU A 113 8.02 -16.84 19.17
CA LEU A 113 9.42 -16.43 18.96
C LEU A 113 9.50 -14.96 18.54
N LEU A 114 8.65 -14.52 17.60
CA LEU A 114 8.67 -13.15 17.11
C LEU A 114 8.31 -12.15 18.23
N ILE A 115 7.27 -12.46 19.00
CA ILE A 115 6.79 -11.61 20.09
C ILE A 115 7.79 -11.62 21.26
N ASN A 116 8.25 -12.79 21.70
CA ASN A 116 9.20 -12.89 22.82
C ASN A 116 10.61 -12.37 22.45
N GLY A 117 10.95 -12.38 21.16
CA GLY A 117 12.20 -11.85 20.64
C GLY A 117 12.21 -10.32 20.43
N GLU A 118 11.07 -9.63 20.55
CA GLU A 118 11.02 -8.17 20.46
C GLU A 118 11.14 -7.55 21.86
N PRO A 119 12.25 -6.88 22.19
CA PRO A 119 12.45 -6.33 23.55
C PRO A 119 11.57 -5.11 23.82
N GLU A 120 11.33 -4.28 22.79
CA GLU A 120 10.62 -3.02 22.95
C GLU A 120 9.10 -3.23 23.01
N LEU A 121 8.48 -2.88 24.15
CA LEU A 121 7.03 -3.03 24.38
C LEU A 121 6.18 -2.43 23.24
N ARG A 122 6.52 -1.22 22.78
CA ARG A 122 5.81 -0.56 21.66
C ARG A 122 5.83 -1.42 20.40
N ASN A 123 7.01 -1.93 20.05
CA ASN A 123 7.18 -2.72 18.82
C ASN A 123 6.44 -4.04 18.95
N ARG A 124 6.52 -4.68 20.12
CA ARG A 124 5.83 -5.93 20.42
C ARG A 124 4.32 -5.79 20.28
N VAL A 125 3.72 -4.73 20.82
CA VAL A 125 2.30 -4.42 20.63
C VAL A 125 1.94 -4.18 19.15
N ILE A 126 2.79 -3.48 18.38
CA ILE A 126 2.58 -3.32 16.93
C ILE A 126 2.56 -4.68 16.21
N LEU A 127 3.46 -5.59 16.57
CA LEU A 127 3.50 -6.96 16.03
C LEU A 127 2.23 -7.72 16.40
N LEU A 128 1.80 -7.68 17.67
CA LEU A 128 0.57 -8.32 18.14
C LEU A 128 -0.66 -7.82 17.39
N LEU A 129 -0.81 -6.50 17.20
CA LEU A 129 -1.92 -5.93 16.43
C LEU A 129 -1.87 -6.34 14.96
N THR A 130 -0.68 -6.43 14.37
CA THR A 130 -0.51 -6.88 12.98
C THR A 130 -0.93 -8.35 12.83
N ILE A 131 -0.55 -9.21 13.79
CA ILE A 131 -0.97 -10.62 13.86
C ILE A 131 -2.48 -10.73 14.07
N ALA A 132 -3.08 -9.82 14.86
CA ALA A 132 -4.52 -9.66 15.03
C ALA A 132 -5.22 -9.05 13.79
N LYS A 133 -4.56 -9.04 12.62
CA LYS A 133 -5.07 -8.57 11.33
C LYS A 133 -5.43 -7.07 11.33
N CYS A 134 -4.78 -6.25 12.14
CA CYS A 134 -4.84 -4.80 11.97
C CYS A 134 -3.89 -4.39 10.84
N LYS A 135 -4.38 -3.59 9.89
CA LYS A 135 -3.50 -3.01 8.86
C LYS A 135 -2.63 -1.93 9.49
N ILE A 136 -1.42 -1.72 8.98
CA ILE A 136 -0.57 -0.60 9.43
C ILE A 136 -1.28 0.75 9.29
N SER A 137 -2.08 0.94 8.22
CA SER A 137 -2.89 2.14 8.04
C SER A 137 -4.04 2.29 9.04
N GLU A 138 -4.42 1.22 9.74
CA GLU A 138 -5.40 1.21 10.84
C GLU A 138 -4.71 1.45 12.19
N ILE A 139 -3.50 0.89 12.39
CA ILE A 139 -2.72 0.99 13.63
C ILE A 139 -2.17 2.42 13.83
N LEU A 140 -1.58 3.00 12.79
CA LEU A 140 -0.89 4.29 12.91
C LEU A 140 -1.76 5.47 13.38
N PRO A 141 -3.00 5.65 12.90
CA PRO A 141 -3.83 6.76 13.36
C PRO A 141 -4.52 6.52 14.71
N LEU A 142 -4.35 5.34 15.33
CA LEU A 142 -5.04 5.00 16.58
C LEU A 142 -4.68 5.99 17.69
N THR A 143 -5.70 6.53 18.35
CA THR A 143 -5.59 7.39 19.53
C THR A 143 -6.13 6.68 20.77
N TRP A 144 -5.84 7.19 21.97
CA TRP A 144 -6.42 6.64 23.20
C TRP A 144 -7.94 6.83 23.29
N PHE A 145 -8.49 7.79 22.55
CA PHE A 145 -9.94 7.97 22.39
C PHE A 145 -10.60 6.79 21.67
N ASP A 146 -9.85 6.07 20.82
CA ASP A 146 -10.35 4.91 20.08
C ASP A 146 -10.33 3.61 20.91
N VAL A 147 -9.92 3.68 22.18
CA VAL A 147 -9.75 2.53 23.07
C VAL A 147 -10.93 2.47 24.04
N ASP A 148 -11.59 1.31 24.13
CA ASP A 148 -12.67 0.99 25.08
C ASP A 148 -12.11 0.03 26.14
N PRO A 149 -11.75 0.53 27.35
CA PRO A 149 -11.15 -0.28 28.40
C PRO A 149 -12.07 -1.35 28.97
N ASP A 150 -13.37 -1.06 29.03
CA ASP A 150 -14.37 -1.97 29.61
C ASP A 150 -14.53 -3.21 28.74
N LYS A 151 -14.44 -3.03 27.42
CA LYS A 151 -14.53 -4.13 26.44
C LYS A 151 -13.18 -4.67 25.99
N LYS A 152 -12.06 -4.15 26.53
CA LYS A 152 -10.70 -4.48 26.09
C LYS A 152 -10.54 -4.42 24.58
N SER A 153 -11.07 -3.35 23.97
CA SER A 153 -11.20 -3.28 22.51
C SER A 153 -10.70 -1.96 21.94
N ILE A 154 -10.35 -1.99 20.66
CA ILE A 154 -9.93 -0.82 19.89
C ILE A 154 -10.84 -0.63 18.68
N LYS A 155 -11.16 0.62 18.38
CA LYS A 155 -11.92 1.00 17.18
C LYS A 155 -10.96 1.44 16.10
N VAL A 156 -10.88 0.66 15.02
CA VAL A 156 -9.99 0.97 13.89
C VAL A 156 -10.76 1.48 12.69
N ARG A 157 -10.16 2.42 11.96
CA ARG A 157 -10.75 3.04 10.77
C ARG A 157 -9.87 2.84 9.55
N TYR A 158 -10.49 2.43 8.44
CA TYR A 158 -9.85 2.33 7.14
C TYR A 158 -10.77 2.88 6.04
N LYS A 159 -10.41 4.02 5.47
CA LYS A 159 -11.24 4.75 4.50
C LYS A 159 -12.64 5.02 5.07
N LYS A 160 -13.68 4.40 4.51
CA LYS A 160 -15.09 4.52 4.93
C LYS A 160 -15.55 3.39 5.88
N TYR A 161 -14.66 2.46 6.20
CA TYR A 161 -14.98 1.30 7.02
C TYR A 161 -14.43 1.48 8.43
N GLU A 162 -15.26 1.16 9.41
CA GLU A 162 -14.91 1.11 10.83
C GLU A 162 -15.20 -0.29 11.36
N ARG A 163 -14.34 -0.79 12.25
CA ARG A 163 -14.59 -2.03 12.98
C ARG A 163 -13.98 -1.98 14.37
N THR A 164 -14.55 -2.75 15.27
CA THR A 164 -14.01 -2.97 16.62
C THR A 164 -13.21 -4.25 16.64
N ILE A 165 -12.06 -4.21 17.31
CA ILE A 165 -11.19 -5.36 17.52
C ILE A 165 -11.07 -5.56 19.02
N VAL A 166 -11.60 -6.69 19.49
CA VAL A 166 -11.43 -7.12 20.89
C VAL A 166 -10.05 -7.77 21.02
N LEU A 167 -9.28 -7.32 22.00
CA LEU A 167 -7.95 -7.83 22.28
C LEU A 167 -8.04 -8.90 23.37
N ASP A 168 -7.26 -9.97 23.24
CA ASP A 168 -7.13 -10.95 24.31
C ASP A 168 -6.38 -10.35 25.51
N ASP A 169 -6.47 -11.00 26.67
CA ASP A 169 -5.90 -10.47 27.92
C ASP A 169 -4.39 -10.20 27.85
N PRO A 170 -3.55 -11.08 27.25
CA PRO A 170 -2.13 -10.81 27.09
C PRO A 170 -1.87 -9.57 26.23
N ILE A 171 -2.53 -9.43 25.07
CA ILE A 171 -2.34 -8.27 24.19
C ILE A 171 -2.86 -7.01 24.87
N TRP A 172 -4.01 -7.07 25.54
CA TRP A 172 -4.59 -5.95 26.26
C TRP A 172 -3.66 -5.41 27.36
N SER A 173 -3.08 -6.31 28.15
CA SER A 173 -2.15 -5.96 29.23
C SER A 173 -0.93 -5.20 28.71
N GLU A 174 -0.31 -5.66 27.63
CA GLU A 174 0.82 -4.96 27.00
C GLU A 174 0.39 -3.64 26.35
N PHE A 175 -0.78 -3.64 25.70
CA PHE A 175 -1.31 -2.47 25.02
C PHE A 175 -1.56 -1.32 26.00
N ILE A 176 -2.23 -1.57 27.12
CA ILE A 176 -2.61 -0.51 28.07
C ILE A 176 -1.39 0.07 28.80
N GLN A 177 -0.31 -0.71 28.97
CA GLN A 177 0.95 -0.24 29.53
C GLN A 177 1.58 0.89 28.71
N LEU A 178 1.26 1.01 27.41
CA LEU A 178 1.73 2.10 26.56
C LEU A 178 1.11 3.47 26.90
N ARG A 179 0.01 3.52 27.67
CA ARG A 179 -0.71 4.77 27.94
C ARG A 179 0.10 5.73 28.78
N GLN A 180 0.78 5.25 29.83
CA GLN A 180 1.70 6.04 30.68
C GLN A 180 1.21 7.47 31.03
N GLY A 181 -0.08 7.63 31.36
CA GLY A 181 -0.67 8.93 31.71
C GLY A 181 -0.97 9.87 30.54
N ARG A 182 -0.88 9.41 29.28
CA ARG A 182 -1.23 10.18 28.08
C ARG A 182 -2.71 10.53 28.02
N SER A 183 -2.99 11.64 27.33
CA SER A 183 -4.34 12.15 27.08
C SER A 183 -5.09 11.23 26.10
N LEU A 184 -6.40 11.42 25.98
CA LEU A 184 -7.23 10.64 25.06
C LEU A 184 -6.91 10.95 23.59
N ASP A 185 -6.56 12.18 23.27
CA ASP A 185 -6.28 12.62 21.90
C ASP A 185 -4.87 12.23 21.41
N ASP A 186 -4.02 11.78 22.33
CA ASP A 186 -2.68 11.30 22.00
C ASP A 186 -2.73 10.01 21.17
N TYR A 187 -1.82 9.92 20.21
CA TYR A 187 -1.60 8.69 19.45
C TYR A 187 -1.15 7.56 20.37
N VAL A 188 -1.53 6.33 20.04
CA VAL A 188 -1.05 5.16 20.79
C VAL A 188 0.45 4.93 20.52
N PHE A 189 0.88 5.09 19.26
CA PHE A 189 2.24 4.77 18.83
C PHE A 189 3.05 6.00 18.39
N TYR A 190 4.12 6.29 19.13
CA TYR A 190 5.10 7.33 18.81
C TYR A 190 6.48 6.76 18.50
N GLY A 191 7.21 7.45 17.62
CA GLY A 191 8.64 7.26 17.45
C GLY A 191 9.44 7.88 18.60
N ALA A 192 10.74 7.60 18.63
CA ALA A 192 11.65 8.05 19.69
C ALA A 192 11.68 9.58 19.91
N ARG A 193 11.32 10.36 18.87
CA ARG A 193 11.27 11.83 18.93
C ARG A 193 9.89 12.38 19.33
N GLY A 194 9.02 11.56 19.91
CA GLY A 194 7.66 11.97 20.31
C GLY A 194 6.72 12.32 19.16
N ARG A 195 7.08 11.98 17.91
CA ARG A 195 6.22 12.15 16.74
C ARG A 195 5.51 10.85 16.40
N LYS A 196 4.33 10.96 15.77
CA LYS A 196 3.60 9.82 15.21
C LYS A 196 4.53 8.97 14.35
N LEU A 197 4.45 7.64 14.49
CA LEU A 197 5.20 6.73 13.62
C LEU A 197 4.76 6.87 12.15
N SER A 198 5.72 6.80 11.24
CA SER A 198 5.44 6.63 9.81
C SER A 198 5.26 5.16 9.46
N SER A 199 4.58 4.88 8.34
CA SER A 199 4.46 3.51 7.81
C SER A 199 5.83 2.88 7.57
N THR A 200 6.78 3.64 7.00
CA THR A 200 8.15 3.18 6.78
C THR A 200 8.83 2.73 8.08
N GLN A 201 8.64 3.47 9.17
CA GLN A 201 9.20 3.09 10.47
C GLN A 201 8.57 1.79 11.00
N VAL A 202 7.25 1.64 10.86
CA VAL A 202 6.56 0.39 11.26
C VAL A 202 7.03 -0.79 10.42
N TYR A 203 7.18 -0.62 9.10
CA TYR A 203 7.73 -1.66 8.23
C TYR A 203 9.14 -2.06 8.65
N GLY A 204 10.01 -1.09 8.97
CA GLY A 204 11.35 -1.36 9.48
C GLY A 204 11.36 -2.09 10.83
N ILE A 205 10.43 -1.76 11.72
CA ILE A 205 10.24 -2.49 12.99
C ILE A 205 9.92 -3.96 12.71
N ILE A 206 8.95 -4.23 11.83
CA ILE A 206 8.53 -5.60 11.49
C ILE A 206 9.68 -6.37 10.84
N GLU A 207 10.36 -5.77 9.86
CA GLU A 207 11.50 -6.39 9.18
C GLU A 207 12.64 -6.71 10.15
N THR A 208 12.95 -5.79 11.07
CA THR A 208 13.98 -6.00 12.10
C THR A 208 13.61 -7.15 13.04
N ALA A 209 12.35 -7.21 13.47
CA ALA A 209 11.86 -8.28 14.33
C ALA A 209 11.95 -9.66 13.63
N LEU A 210 11.52 -9.73 12.36
CA LEU A 210 11.60 -10.96 11.55
C LEU A 210 13.05 -11.44 11.38
N LYS A 211 13.96 -10.53 11.00
CA LYS A 211 15.40 -10.83 10.88
C LYS A 211 15.99 -11.34 12.20
N ARG A 212 15.61 -10.75 13.33
CA ARG A 212 16.13 -11.14 14.65
C ARG A 212 15.83 -12.60 15.01
N VAL A 213 14.69 -13.12 14.54
CA VAL A 213 14.27 -14.50 14.80
C VAL A 213 14.52 -15.43 13.61
N GLY A 214 15.30 -14.99 12.62
CA GLY A 214 15.65 -15.79 11.45
C GLY A 214 14.49 -16.11 10.50
N ILE A 215 13.43 -15.29 10.48
CA ILE A 215 12.31 -15.47 9.57
C ILE A 215 12.54 -14.62 8.31
N ASP A 216 12.73 -15.29 7.17
CA ASP A 216 12.79 -14.65 5.85
C ASP A 216 11.38 -14.45 5.29
N ALA A 217 10.75 -13.33 5.68
CA ALA A 217 9.42 -12.95 5.23
C ALA A 217 9.30 -11.42 5.08
N GLU A 218 8.39 -10.98 4.21
CA GLU A 218 8.05 -9.57 4.08
C GLU A 218 7.01 -9.15 5.14
N PRO A 219 7.02 -7.90 5.62
CA PRO A 219 6.01 -7.41 6.57
C PRO A 219 4.56 -7.60 6.11
N GLY A 220 4.29 -7.59 4.81
CA GLY A 220 2.95 -7.84 4.25
C GLY A 220 2.48 -9.29 4.44
N GLU A 221 3.40 -10.24 4.59
CA GLU A 221 3.10 -11.65 4.79
C GLU A 221 2.68 -11.94 6.23
N LEU A 222 3.13 -11.12 7.19
CA LEU A 222 2.69 -11.18 8.59
C LEU A 222 1.17 -11.00 8.73
N TYR A 223 0.60 -10.07 7.94
CA TYR A 223 -0.85 -9.84 7.89
C TYR A 223 -1.61 -11.02 7.25
N GLY A 224 -0.99 -11.69 6.27
CA GLY A 224 -1.61 -12.77 5.48
C GLY A 224 -1.47 -14.18 6.08
N ALA A 225 -0.50 -14.39 6.97
CA ALA A 225 -0.19 -15.70 7.55
C ALA A 225 -1.34 -16.34 8.35
N THR A 226 -2.36 -15.56 8.73
CA THR A 226 -3.54 -16.00 9.48
C THR A 226 -4.78 -16.28 8.60
N SER A 227 -4.58 -16.38 7.27
CA SER A 227 -5.62 -16.55 6.25
C SER A 227 -5.37 -17.80 5.37
N THR A 228 -5.85 -18.96 5.84
CA THR A 228 -6.45 -20.03 4.99
C THR A 228 -5.75 -20.49 3.70
N LYS A 229 -4.44 -20.75 3.71
CA LYS A 229 -3.86 -21.85 2.90
C LYS A 229 -2.78 -22.56 3.72
N LYS A 230 -3.01 -23.84 4.04
CA LYS A 230 -2.02 -24.74 4.66
C LYS A 230 -0.85 -24.91 3.70
N ARG A 231 0.35 -24.67 4.21
CA ARG A 231 1.51 -24.38 3.40
C ARG A 231 2.79 -24.60 4.30
N GLU A 232 3.69 -25.59 4.00
CA GLU A 232 4.85 -26.17 4.77
C GLU A 232 6.37 -26.05 4.29
N TYR A 233 7.31 -25.27 4.89
CA TYR A 233 8.76 -25.21 4.50
C TYR A 233 9.72 -25.52 5.66
N ILE A 234 10.96 -25.78 5.25
CA ILE A 234 12.14 -26.24 5.99
C ILE A 234 12.96 -25.06 6.55
N LEU A 235 13.47 -25.24 7.78
CA LEU A 235 14.43 -24.36 8.46
C LEU A 235 15.82 -24.53 7.85
N LEU A 236 16.51 -23.42 7.54
CA LEU A 236 17.97 -23.42 7.36
C LEU A 236 18.66 -23.22 8.72
#